data_AF-A0A830B6N7-F1
#
_entry.id   AF-A0A830B6N7-F1
#
_cell.length_a   1.000
_cell.length_b   1.000
_cell.length_c   1.000
_cell.angle_alpha   90.00
_cell.angle_beta   90.00
_cell.angle_gamma   90.00
#
_symmetry.space_group_name_H-M   'P 1'
#
loop_
_entity.id
_entity.type
_entity.pdbx_description
1 polymer ?
#
loop_
_entity_poly.entity_id
_entity_poly.type
_entity_poly.pdbx_seq_one_letter_code
_entity_poly.pdbx_strand_id
1 'polypeptide(L)'
;MFTSLCQYSLGAITQTFAGHIGTLELAAFTVENTVIAGLSFGVMWGMGSALETLCGQAYGAGQLDMLGVYMQRSWVILLASSLLLTLIYVFAQPILLVLAQEKEISRVAAQYSLWMIPQLYAYAMNFPISKFLQAQSKMAAMAWISAAGLLLHVFFSWLLMLRLGWGMPAACWF
;
A
#
# COMPACT_ATOMS: atom_id res chain seq x y z
N MET A 1 -1.00 -15.92 -6.83
CA MET A 1 -1.40 -16.32 -5.46
C MET A 1 -0.32 -16.02 -4.44
N PHE A 2 0.89 -16.59 -4.54
CA PHE A 2 1.96 -16.36 -3.55
C PHE A 2 2.32 -14.87 -3.34
N THR A 3 2.57 -14.11 -4.42
CA THR A 3 2.83 -12.66 -4.34
C THR A 3 1.75 -11.90 -3.56
N SER A 4 0.48 -12.19 -3.85
CA SER A 4 -0.65 -11.56 -3.16
C SER A 4 -0.69 -11.93 -1.67
N LEU A 5 -0.41 -13.20 -1.33
CA LEU A 5 -0.29 -13.62 0.07
C LEU A 5 0.77 -12.81 0.80
N CYS A 6 1.97 -12.67 0.23
CA CYS A 6 3.03 -11.86 0.84
C CYS A 6 2.58 -10.39 1.05
N GLN A 7 1.93 -9.80 0.06
CA GLN A 7 1.45 -8.41 0.14
C GLN A 7 0.38 -8.22 1.22
N TYR A 8 -0.59 -9.13 1.32
CA TYR A 8 -1.60 -9.07 2.39
C TYR A 8 -1.01 -9.35 3.78
N SER A 9 0.02 -10.20 3.86
CA SER A 9 0.70 -10.47 5.13
C SER A 9 1.36 -9.24 5.73
N LEU A 10 1.86 -8.29 4.92
CA LEU A 10 2.47 -7.04 5.44
C LEU A 10 1.51 -6.30 6.38
N GLY A 11 0.27 -6.07 5.94
CA GLY A 11 -0.75 -5.41 6.75
C GLY A 11 -1.14 -6.21 8.00
N ALA A 12 -1.24 -7.54 7.87
CA ALA A 12 -1.55 -8.42 9.00
C ALA A 12 -0.45 -8.42 10.08
N ILE A 13 0.82 -8.41 9.66
CA ILE A 13 1.98 -8.34 10.58
C ILE A 13 2.01 -7.00 11.30
N THR A 14 1.82 -5.89 10.58
CA THR A 14 1.77 -4.56 11.19
C THR A 14 0.62 -4.47 12.21
N GLN A 15 -0.58 -4.96 11.88
CA GLN A 15 -1.70 -5.06 12.84
C GLN A 15 -1.33 -5.90 14.06
N THR A 16 -0.70 -7.05 13.85
CA THR A 16 -0.30 -7.94 14.96
C THR A 16 0.65 -7.21 15.90
N PHE A 17 1.67 -6.50 15.39
CA PHE A 17 2.60 -5.75 16.22
C PHE A 17 1.98 -4.51 16.85
N ALA A 18 1.07 -3.80 16.17
CA ALA A 18 0.30 -2.72 16.76
C ALA A 18 -0.47 -3.21 18.00
N GLY A 19 -1.06 -4.40 17.94
CA GLY A 19 -1.73 -5.03 19.08
C GLY A 19 -0.82 -5.37 20.27
N HIS A 20 0.47 -5.57 20.03
CA HIS A 20 1.44 -5.75 21.12
C HIS A 20 1.89 -4.41 21.73
N ILE A 21 1.75 -3.29 21.01
CA ILE A 21 2.00 -1.95 21.55
C ILE A 21 0.82 -1.52 22.42
N GLY A 22 -0.40 -1.69 21.93
CA GLY A 22 -1.60 -1.38 22.69
C GLY A 22 -2.89 -1.50 21.88
N THR A 23 -4.01 -1.50 22.60
CA THR A 23 -5.35 -1.64 22.00
C THR A 23 -5.76 -0.42 21.19
N LEU A 24 -5.35 0.77 21.61
CA LEU A 24 -5.61 2.02 20.89
C LEU A 24 -4.84 2.07 19.56
N GLU A 25 -3.58 1.65 19.56
CA GLU A 25 -2.72 1.60 18.38
C GLU A 25 -3.26 0.61 17.35
N LEU A 26 -3.67 -0.58 17.80
CA LEU A 26 -4.33 -1.57 16.96
C LEU A 26 -5.62 -1.04 16.34
N ALA A 27 -6.50 -0.44 17.15
CA ALA A 27 -7.77 0.10 16.68
C ALA A 27 -7.56 1.23 15.66
N ALA A 28 -6.67 2.18 15.98
CA ALA A 28 -6.33 3.29 15.11
C ALA A 28 -5.71 2.84 13.78
N PHE A 29 -4.75 1.91 13.80
CA PHE A 29 -4.15 1.38 12.57
C PHE A 29 -5.17 0.59 11.74
N THR A 30 -6.05 -0.17 12.39
CA THR A 30 -7.09 -0.93 11.68
C THR A 30 -8.06 0.01 10.96
N VAL A 31 -8.54 1.05 11.64
CA VAL A 31 -9.45 2.05 11.06
C VAL A 31 -8.77 2.84 9.95
N GLU A 32 -7.52 3.28 10.17
CA GLU A 32 -6.72 3.95 9.13
C GLU A 32 -6.59 3.07 7.88
N ASN A 33 -6.14 1.82 8.06
CA ASN A 33 -5.79 0.95 6.94
C ASN A 33 -7.05 0.51 6.17
N THR A 34 -8.18 0.35 6.85
CA THR A 34 -9.45 -0.06 6.21
C THR A 34 -10.18 1.10 5.53
N VAL A 35 -10.21 2.28 6.16
CA VAL A 35 -10.99 3.43 5.65
C VAL A 35 -10.15 4.30 4.71
N ILE A 36 -8.99 4.77 5.18
CA ILE A 36 -8.18 5.76 4.48
C ILE A 36 -7.31 5.08 3.43
N ALA A 37 -6.45 4.15 3.86
CA ALA A 37 -5.57 3.43 2.95
C ALA A 37 -6.37 2.49 2.05
N GLY A 38 -7.39 1.82 2.58
CA GLY A 38 -8.26 0.90 1.84
C GLY A 38 -9.00 1.56 0.69
N LEU A 39 -9.58 2.74 0.89
CA LEU A 39 -10.24 3.50 -0.19
C LEU A 39 -9.24 3.90 -1.26
N SER A 40 -8.08 4.41 -0.85
CA SER A 40 -7.02 4.82 -1.79
C SER A 40 -6.50 3.64 -2.60
N PHE A 41 -6.25 2.51 -1.94
CA PHE A 41 -5.85 1.25 -2.58
C PHE A 41 -6.91 0.79 -3.59
N GLY A 42 -8.20 0.84 -3.23
CA GLY A 42 -9.30 0.45 -4.11
C GLY A 42 -9.35 1.28 -5.40
N VAL A 43 -9.20 2.61 -5.29
CA VAL A 43 -9.14 3.52 -6.46
C VAL A 43 -7.95 3.16 -7.37
N MET A 44 -6.76 2.99 -6.78
CA MET A 44 -5.55 2.69 -7.53
C MET A 44 -5.58 1.30 -8.18
N TRP A 45 -6.12 0.31 -7.46
CA TRP A 45 -6.34 -1.04 -7.98
C TRP A 45 -7.28 -1.03 -9.17
N GLY A 46 -8.38 -0.27 -9.08
CA GLY A 46 -9.33 -0.08 -10.18
C GLY A 46 -8.65 0.49 -11.43
N MET A 47 -7.85 1.55 -11.29
CA MET A 47 -7.09 2.13 -12.41
C MET A 47 -6.06 1.14 -12.99
N GLY A 48 -5.41 0.34 -12.13
CA GLY A 48 -4.44 -0.68 -12.54
C GLY A 48 -5.04 -1.83 -13.37
N SER A 49 -6.34 -2.07 -13.29
CA SER A 49 -7.03 -3.10 -14.10
C SER A 49 -7.02 -2.78 -15.60
N ALA A 50 -7.15 -1.50 -15.97
CA ALA A 50 -7.08 -1.08 -17.37
C ALA A 50 -5.68 -1.35 -17.97
N LEU A 51 -4.63 -1.13 -17.17
CA LEU A 51 -3.25 -1.40 -17.58
C LEU A 51 -3.01 -2.89 -17.82
N GLU A 52 -3.62 -3.78 -17.02
CA GLU A 52 -3.53 -5.22 -17.22
C GLU A 52 -4.03 -5.63 -18.61
N THR A 53 -5.18 -5.10 -19.03
CA THR A 53 -5.73 -5.35 -20.37
C THR A 53 -4.81 -4.80 -21.46
N LEU A 54 -4.35 -3.55 -21.33
CA LEU A 54 -3.48 -2.91 -22.34
C LEU A 54 -2.14 -3.63 -22.49
N CYS A 55 -1.48 -4.00 -21.39
CA CYS A 55 -0.24 -4.76 -21.41
C CYS A 55 -0.45 -6.17 -21.97
N GLY A 56 -1.54 -6.85 -21.62
CA GLY A 56 -1.87 -8.17 -22.16
C GLY A 56 -2.09 -8.14 -23.67
N GLN A 57 -2.83 -7.15 -24.17
CA GLN A 57 -3.06 -6.96 -25.60
C GLN A 57 -1.77 -6.63 -26.36
N ALA A 58 -0.97 -5.68 -25.87
CA ALA A 58 0.31 -5.34 -26.51
C ALA A 58 1.30 -6.50 -26.52
N TYR A 59 1.36 -7.27 -25.42
CA TYR A 59 2.21 -8.45 -25.36
C TYR A 59 1.74 -9.53 -26.35
N GLY A 60 0.44 -9.81 -26.40
CA GLY A 60 -0.14 -10.75 -27.36
C GLY A 60 0.03 -10.33 -28.83
N ALA A 61 0.08 -9.02 -29.10
CA ALA A 61 0.37 -8.46 -30.42
C ALA A 61 1.88 -8.36 -30.74
N GLY A 62 2.77 -8.83 -29.85
CA GLY A 62 4.23 -8.78 -30.03
C GLY A 62 4.84 -7.38 -29.86
N GLN A 63 4.09 -6.40 -29.38
CA GLN A 63 4.52 -5.00 -29.22
C GLN A 63 5.21 -4.78 -27.87
N LEU A 64 6.37 -5.42 -27.66
CA LEU A 64 7.05 -5.41 -26.36
C LEU A 64 7.44 -4.00 -25.89
N ASP A 65 7.83 -3.12 -26.81
CA ASP A 65 8.19 -1.72 -26.49
C ASP A 65 7.01 -0.94 -25.90
N MET A 66 5.78 -1.26 -26.32
CA MET A 66 4.57 -0.60 -25.84
C MET A 66 4.27 -0.91 -24.37
N LEU A 67 4.74 -2.03 -23.82
CA LEU A 67 4.55 -2.34 -22.40
C LEU A 67 5.24 -1.29 -21.52
N GLY A 68 6.46 -0.87 -21.90
CA GLY A 68 7.19 0.18 -21.17
C GLY A 68 6.49 1.53 -21.27
N VAL A 69 5.98 1.87 -22.45
CA VAL A 69 5.21 3.11 -22.69
C VAL A 69 3.93 3.13 -21.83
N TYR A 70 3.18 2.02 -21.78
CA TYR A 70 1.98 1.93 -20.95
C TYR A 70 2.28 2.00 -19.46
N MET A 71 3.38 1.40 -19.01
CA MET A 71 3.84 1.51 -17.62
C MET A 71 4.13 2.96 -17.25
N GLN A 72 4.91 3.68 -18.06
CA GLN A 72 5.27 5.08 -17.79
C GLN A 72 4.04 6.01 -17.83
N ARG A 73 3.14 5.84 -18.80
CA ARG A 73 1.87 6.59 -18.85
C ARG A 73 1.02 6.33 -17.62
N SER A 74 0.98 5.09 -17.15
CA SER A 74 0.26 4.73 -15.93
C SER A 74 0.88 5.32 -14.68
N TRP A 75 2.22 5.43 -14.60
CA TRP A 75 2.85 6.17 -13.51
C TRP A 75 2.41 7.62 -13.46
N VAL A 76 2.38 8.32 -14.59
CA VAL A 76 1.91 9.72 -14.62
C VAL A 76 0.48 9.82 -14.09
N ILE A 77 -0.42 8.94 -14.56
CA ILE A 77 -1.82 8.93 -14.13
C ILE A 77 -1.94 8.59 -12.63
N LEU A 78 -1.29 7.52 -12.18
CA LEU A 78 -1.41 7.08 -10.78
C LEU A 78 -0.76 8.05 -9.81
N LEU A 79 0.38 8.66 -10.15
CA LEU A 79 1.01 9.69 -9.32
C LEU A 79 0.14 10.95 -9.23
N ALA A 80 -0.48 11.36 -10.34
CA ALA A 80 -1.46 12.45 -10.33
C ALA A 80 -2.69 12.12 -9.47
N SER A 81 -3.21 10.91 -9.57
CA SER A 81 -4.29 10.43 -8.70
C SER A 81 -3.87 10.37 -7.23
N SER A 82 -2.64 9.94 -6.93
CA SER A 82 -2.11 9.92 -5.56
C SER A 82 -2.00 11.32 -4.95
N LEU A 83 -1.71 12.36 -5.74
CA LEU A 83 -1.76 13.75 -5.27
C LEU A 83 -3.17 14.13 -4.77
N LEU A 84 -4.21 13.74 -5.51
CA LEU A 84 -5.60 13.98 -5.09
C LEU A 84 -5.97 13.13 -3.87
N LEU A 85 -5.59 11.85 -3.86
CA LEU A 85 -5.85 10.94 -2.74
C LEU A 85 -5.10 11.35 -1.46
N THR A 86 -3.99 12.07 -1.57
CA THR A 86 -3.25 12.60 -0.40
C THR A 86 -4.15 13.48 0.48
N LEU A 87 -5.14 14.17 -0.10
CA LEU A 87 -6.11 14.95 0.67
C LEU A 87 -6.90 14.07 1.65
N ILE A 88 -7.20 12.82 1.28
CA ILE A 88 -7.92 11.87 2.15
C ILE A 88 -7.07 11.51 3.37
N TYR A 89 -5.75 11.38 3.20
CA TYR A 89 -4.81 11.14 4.30
C TYR A 89 -4.65 12.37 5.19
N VAL A 90 -4.50 13.56 4.60
CA VAL A 90 -4.35 14.83 5.33
C VAL A 90 -5.60 15.17 6.15
N PHE A 91 -6.78 14.88 5.61
CA PHE A 91 -8.07 15.11 6.27
C PHE A 91 -8.65 13.84 6.92
N ALA A 92 -7.81 12.85 7.26
CA ALA A 92 -8.27 11.61 7.86
C ALA A 92 -9.08 11.83 9.15
N GLN A 93 -8.64 12.70 10.06
CA GLN A 93 -9.35 12.94 11.32
C GLN A 93 -10.81 13.40 11.13
N PRO A 94 -11.10 14.50 10.40
CA PRO A 94 -12.48 14.92 10.19
C PRO A 94 -13.30 13.89 9.41
N ILE A 95 -12.71 13.17 8.45
CA ILE A 95 -13.38 12.08 7.74
C ILE A 95 -13.83 10.99 8.71
N LEU A 96 -12.93 10.53 9.59
CA LEU A 96 -13.23 9.49 10.57
C LEU A 96 -14.27 9.92 11.61
N LEU A 97 -14.23 11.18 12.04
CA LEU A 97 -15.24 11.75 12.93
C LEU A 97 -16.62 11.80 12.28
N VAL A 98 -16.71 12.13 10.99
CA VAL A 98 -17.97 12.09 10.22
C VAL A 98 -18.51 10.67 10.10
N LEU A 99 -17.62 9.68 10.01
CA LEU A 99 -17.96 8.25 10.04
C LEU A 99 -18.23 7.71 11.46
N ALA A 100 -18.44 8.61 12.43
CA ALA A 100 -18.77 8.30 13.82
C ALA A 100 -17.72 7.42 14.54
N GLN A 101 -16.45 7.50 14.13
CA GLN A 101 -15.35 6.90 14.90
C GLN A 101 -15.11 7.66 16.20
N GLU A 102 -14.61 6.94 17.21
CA GLU A 102 -14.25 7.56 18.48
C GLU A 102 -13.18 8.64 18.29
N LYS A 103 -13.28 9.74 19.05
CA LYS A 103 -12.41 10.90 18.91
C LYS A 103 -10.93 10.56 19.09
N GLU A 104 -10.61 9.70 20.05
CA GLU A 104 -9.24 9.30 20.34
C GLU A 104 -8.66 8.42 19.22
N ILE A 105 -9.41 7.41 18.78
CA ILE A 105 -9.06 6.55 17.64
C ILE A 105 -8.86 7.40 16.37
N SER A 106 -9.78 8.33 16.10
CA SER A 106 -9.71 9.22 14.92
C SER A 106 -8.45 10.09 14.92
N ARG A 107 -8.03 10.58 16.09
CA ARG A 107 -6.82 11.41 16.23
C ARG A 107 -5.56 10.59 15.94
N VAL A 108 -5.46 9.39 16.51
CA VAL A 108 -4.30 8.52 16.33
C VAL A 108 -4.25 7.95 14.91
N ALA A 109 -5.39 7.53 14.36
CA ALA A 109 -5.49 7.06 12.98
C ALA A 109 -5.05 8.13 11.97
N ALA A 110 -5.44 9.39 12.19
CA ALA A 110 -5.00 10.48 11.33
C ALA A 110 -3.48 10.74 11.38
N GLN A 111 -2.87 10.53 12.55
CA GLN A 111 -1.40 10.58 12.67
C GLN A 111 -0.74 9.48 11.83
N TYR A 112 -1.29 8.26 11.87
CA TYR A 112 -0.79 7.15 11.05
C TYR A 112 -1.00 7.41 9.56
N SER A 113 -2.15 7.98 9.17
CA SER A 113 -2.39 8.39 7.78
C SER A 113 -1.30 9.33 7.27
N LEU A 114 -0.90 10.34 8.05
CA LEU A 114 0.16 11.25 7.63
C LEU A 114 1.50 10.53 7.41
N TRP A 115 1.84 9.56 8.26
CA TRP A 115 3.06 8.77 8.09
C TRP A 115 3.00 7.79 6.93
N MET A 116 1.81 7.35 6.52
CA MET A 116 1.60 6.40 5.43
C MET A 116 1.44 7.07 4.05
N ILE A 117 1.51 8.40 3.96
CA ILE A 117 1.52 9.10 2.67
C ILE A 117 2.61 8.57 1.71
N PRO A 118 3.87 8.32 2.11
CA PRO A 118 4.88 7.75 1.21
C PRO A 118 4.47 6.39 0.62
N GLN A 119 3.76 5.56 1.37
CA GLN A 119 3.24 4.26 0.92
C GLN A 119 2.25 4.43 -0.25
N LEU A 120 1.41 5.46 -0.21
CA LEU A 120 0.48 5.77 -1.31
C LEU A 120 1.22 5.98 -2.64
N TYR A 121 2.34 6.71 -2.63
CA TYR A 121 3.14 6.94 -3.83
C TYR A 121 3.95 5.70 -4.22
N ALA A 122 4.39 4.90 -3.25
CA ALA A 122 5.01 3.60 -3.52
C ALA A 122 4.05 2.66 -4.26
N TYR A 123 2.76 2.63 -3.88
CA TYR A 123 1.74 1.88 -4.62
C TYR A 123 1.54 2.39 -6.04
N ALA A 124 1.58 3.70 -6.26
CA ALA A 124 1.40 4.29 -7.59
C ALA A 124 2.49 3.86 -8.56
N MET A 125 3.70 3.66 -8.04
CA MET A 125 4.83 3.13 -8.82
C MET A 125 4.77 1.61 -8.96
N ASN A 126 4.43 0.89 -7.88
CA ASN A 126 4.48 -0.57 -7.84
C ASN A 126 3.40 -1.24 -8.69
N PHE A 127 2.19 -0.67 -8.76
CA PHE A 127 1.10 -1.27 -9.54
C PHE A 127 1.45 -1.41 -11.02
N PRO A 128 1.93 -0.37 -11.73
CA PRO A 128 2.31 -0.52 -13.13
C PRO A 128 3.48 -1.48 -13.35
N ILE A 129 4.48 -1.47 -12.47
CA ILE A 129 5.60 -2.42 -12.52
C ILE A 129 5.08 -3.86 -12.42
N SER A 130 4.17 -4.10 -11.48
CA SER A 130 3.58 -5.41 -11.29
C SER A 130 2.82 -5.87 -12.53
N LYS A 131 2.06 -5.00 -13.21
CA LYS A 131 1.34 -5.36 -14.44
C LYS A 131 2.29 -5.57 -15.63
N PHE A 132 3.33 -4.75 -15.74
CA PHE A 132 4.39 -4.90 -16.74
C PHE A 132 5.10 -6.27 -16.63
N LEU A 133 5.45 -6.69 -15.41
CA LEU A 133 6.09 -7.98 -15.16
C LEU A 133 5.11 -9.15 -15.32
N GLN A 134 3.85 -8.99 -14.90
CA GLN A 134 2.79 -10.00 -15.09
C GLN A 134 2.54 -10.30 -16.57
N ALA A 135 2.43 -9.26 -17.42
CA ALA A 135 2.19 -9.44 -18.85
C ALA A 135 3.31 -10.22 -19.56
N GLN A 136 4.54 -10.16 -19.05
CA GLN A 136 5.70 -10.90 -19.56
C GLN A 136 5.91 -12.25 -18.86
N SER A 137 4.96 -12.71 -18.06
CA SER A 137 5.06 -13.95 -17.28
C SER A 137 6.26 -13.99 -16.32
N LYS A 138 6.79 -12.84 -15.89
CA LYS A 138 7.92 -12.73 -14.94
C LYS A 138 7.47 -12.87 -13.47
N MET A 139 6.58 -13.81 -13.22
CA MET A 139 5.95 -14.02 -11.90
C MET A 139 6.91 -14.47 -10.81
N ALA A 140 7.95 -15.23 -11.16
CA ALA A 140 8.97 -15.67 -10.22
C ALA A 140 9.76 -14.48 -9.62
N ALA A 141 10.08 -13.46 -10.42
CA ALA A 141 10.78 -12.28 -9.94
C ALA A 141 9.93 -11.50 -8.92
N MET A 142 8.65 -11.28 -9.23
CA MET A 142 7.72 -10.64 -8.29
C MET A 142 7.55 -11.44 -7.00
N ALA A 143 7.50 -12.77 -7.07
CA ALA A 143 7.41 -13.64 -5.90
C ALA A 143 8.63 -13.50 -4.99
N TRP A 144 9.85 -13.56 -5.53
CA TRP A 144 11.07 -13.40 -4.74
C TRP A 144 11.20 -12.02 -4.13
N ILE A 145 10.89 -10.95 -4.87
CA ILE A 145 10.89 -9.58 -4.36
C ILE A 145 9.89 -9.44 -3.21
N SER A 146 8.68 -10.00 -3.36
CA SER A 146 7.65 -9.92 -2.33
C SER A 146 7.99 -10.73 -1.08
N ALA A 147 8.62 -11.90 -1.25
CA ALA A 147 9.11 -12.70 -0.13
C ALA A 147 10.23 -11.99 0.64
N ALA A 148 11.21 -11.43 -0.06
CA ALA A 148 12.26 -10.64 0.56
C ALA A 148 11.71 -9.41 1.28
N GLY A 149 10.79 -8.68 0.64
CA GLY A 149 10.09 -7.54 1.26
C GLY A 149 9.35 -7.93 2.53
N LEU A 150 8.63 -9.06 2.51
CA LEU A 150 7.93 -9.58 3.69
C LEU A 150 8.88 -9.92 4.83
N LEU A 151 9.99 -10.62 4.56
CA LEU A 151 10.97 -10.99 5.58
C LEU A 151 11.62 -9.76 6.20
N LEU A 152 11.99 -8.77 5.39
CA LEU A 152 12.54 -7.50 5.86
C LEU A 152 11.51 -6.75 6.71
N HIS A 153 10.27 -6.67 6.26
CA HIS A 153 9.19 -6.01 7.00
C HIS A 153 8.94 -6.69 8.35
N VAL A 154 8.86 -8.03 8.42
CA VAL A 154 8.74 -8.76 9.70
C VAL A 154 9.89 -8.42 10.64
N PHE A 155 11.13 -8.50 10.13
CA PHE A 155 12.32 -8.28 10.94
C PHE A 155 12.42 -6.85 11.47
N PHE A 156 12.24 -5.84 10.60
CA PHE A 156 12.36 -4.44 10.98
C PHE A 156 11.18 -3.98 11.83
N SER A 157 9.95 -4.42 11.55
CA SER A 157 8.80 -4.08 12.38
C SER A 157 8.98 -4.67 13.80
N TRP A 158 9.43 -5.92 13.95
CA TRP A 158 9.76 -6.47 15.27
C TRP A 158 10.89 -5.68 15.96
N LEU A 159 11.98 -5.41 15.25
CA LEU A 159 13.16 -4.75 15.82
C LEU A 159 12.84 -3.32 16.24
N LEU A 160 12.29 -2.51 15.34
CA LEU A 160 12.09 -1.08 15.56
C LEU A 160 10.88 -0.82 16.47
N MET A 161 9.74 -1.47 16.21
CA MET A 161 8.53 -1.21 16.99
C MET A 161 8.65 -1.75 18.42
N LEU A 162 9.11 -3.01 18.57
CA LEU A 162 9.04 -3.72 19.86
C LEU A 162 10.37 -3.74 20.61
N ARG A 163 11.49 -4.03 19.94
CA ARG A 163 12.79 -4.18 20.64
C ARG A 163 13.46 -2.84 20.95
N LEU A 164 13.42 -1.89 20.02
CA LEU A 164 13.95 -0.54 20.22
C LEU A 164 12.92 0.43 20.80
N GLY A 165 11.64 0.02 20.87
CA GLY A 165 10.58 0.80 21.49
C GLY A 165 10.17 2.05 20.70
N TRP A 166 10.39 2.09 19.38
CA TRP A 166 10.00 3.23 18.55
C TRP A 166 8.49 3.29 18.29
N GLY A 167 7.76 2.21 18.60
CA GLY A 167 6.30 2.14 18.48
C GLY A 167 5.80 2.24 17.04
N MET A 168 4.58 2.76 16.87
CA MET A 168 3.89 2.85 15.58
C MET A 168 4.56 3.71 14.50
N PRO A 169 5.29 4.81 14.79
CA PRO A 169 6.03 5.51 13.74
C PRO A 169 6.88 4.55 12.90
N ALA A 170 7.60 3.63 13.54
CA ALA A 170 8.47 2.69 12.84
C ALA A 170 7.74 1.82 11.81
N ALA A 171 6.48 1.47 12.06
CA ALA A 171 5.65 0.67 11.17
C ALA A 171 5.20 1.41 9.91
N CYS A 172 5.16 2.74 9.95
CA CYS A 172 4.72 3.55 8.81
C CYS A 172 5.88 3.94 7.88
N TRP A 173 7.12 3.88 8.37
CA TRP A 173 8.33 4.17 7.58
C TRP A 173 8.99 2.91 6.98
N PHE A 174 8.54 1.71 7.35
CA PHE A 174 9.15 0.42 7.01
C PHE A 174 8.12 -0.68 6.75
#